data_AF-A0A7C5CSU8-F1
#
_entry.id   AF-A0A7C5CSU8-F1
#
_cell.length_a   1.000
_cell.length_b   1.000
_cell.length_c   1.000
_cell.angle_alpha   90.00
_cell.angle_beta   90.00
_cell.angle_gamma   90.00
#
_symmetry.space_group_name_H-M   'P 1'
#
loop_
_entity.id
_entity.type
_entity.pdbx_description
1 polymer ?
#
loop_
_entity_poly.entity_id
_entity_poly.type
_entity_poly.pdbx_seq_one_letter_code
_entity_poly.pdbx_strand_id
1 'polypeptide(L)'
;MKWFSRITGGLWLFSGLLIIGSAYELYEFGYVRFNYPSFQEYPVQGLDISHHQGNINWEALKDTPYQFVYIKATEGGDYIDRRFSENWQQAQAIGW
;
A
#
# COMPACT_ATOMS: atom_id res chain seq x y z
N MET A 1 2.12 -16.59 -45.39
CA MET A 1 2.82 -16.50 -44.08
C MET A 1 2.46 -15.24 -43.25
N LYS A 2 1.23 -14.68 -43.36
CA LYS A 2 0.78 -13.51 -42.55
C LYS A 2 -0.01 -13.89 -41.29
N TRP A 3 -0.54 -15.11 -41.25
CA TRP A 3 -1.38 -15.61 -40.16
C TRP A 3 -0.60 -15.89 -38.87
N PHE A 4 0.59 -16.52 -38.97
CA PHE A 4 1.49 -16.74 -37.84
C PHE A 4 1.98 -15.45 -37.17
N SER A 5 2.20 -14.37 -37.94
CA SER A 5 2.61 -13.05 -37.42
C SER A 5 1.50 -12.38 -36.60
N ARG A 6 0.21 -12.61 -36.93
CA ARG A 6 -0.92 -12.05 -36.18
C ARG A 6 -1.15 -12.76 -34.84
N ILE A 7 -0.97 -14.09 -34.82
CA ILE A 7 -1.10 -14.88 -33.59
C ILE A 7 0.04 -14.56 -32.62
N THR A 8 1.28 -14.51 -33.12
CA THR A 8 2.43 -14.12 -32.30
C THR A 8 2.32 -12.68 -31.81
N GLY A 9 1.89 -11.74 -32.65
CA GLY A 9 1.62 -10.35 -32.24
C GLY A 9 0.54 -10.23 -31.16
N GLY A 10 -0.55 -11.01 -31.26
CA GLY A 10 -1.59 -11.07 -30.22
C GLY A 10 -1.08 -11.62 -28.89
N LEU A 11 -0.24 -12.66 -28.92
CA LEU A 11 0.38 -13.23 -27.71
C LEU A 11 1.33 -12.25 -27.01
N TRP A 12 2.12 -11.48 -27.76
CA TRP A 12 3.00 -10.45 -27.20
C TRP A 12 2.20 -9.32 -26.53
N LEU A 13 1.13 -8.86 -27.17
CA LEU A 13 0.26 -7.83 -26.59
C LEU A 13 -0.43 -8.31 -25.31
N PHE A 14 -0.98 -9.53 -25.31
CA PHE A 14 -1.61 -10.12 -24.13
C PHE A 14 -0.61 -10.30 -22.97
N SER A 15 0.58 -10.83 -23.26
CA SER A 15 1.64 -11.00 -22.26
C SER A 15 2.09 -9.65 -21.69
N GLY A 16 2.22 -8.62 -22.54
CA GLY A 16 2.56 -7.27 -22.10
C GLY A 16 1.51 -6.67 -21.16
N LEU A 17 0.22 -6.83 -21.47
CA LEU A 17 -0.87 -6.37 -20.60
C LEU A 17 -0.88 -7.11 -19.25
N LEU A 18 -0.63 -8.42 -19.25
CA LEU A 18 -0.52 -9.18 -18.00
C LEU A 18 0.64 -8.70 -17.13
N ILE A 19 1.80 -8.40 -17.74
CA ILE A 19 2.96 -7.88 -17.01
C ILE A 19 2.64 -6.51 -16.40
N ILE A 20 2.03 -5.60 -17.17
CA ILE A 20 1.66 -4.27 -16.69
C ILE A 20 0.62 -4.36 -15.56
N GLY A 21 -0.41 -5.19 -15.74
CA GLY A 21 -1.44 -5.42 -14.71
C GLY A 21 -0.84 -5.98 -13.43
N SER A 22 0.02 -7.00 -13.55
CA SER A 22 0.72 -7.59 -12.40
C SER A 22 1.63 -6.57 -11.71
N ALA A 23 2.37 -5.76 -12.47
CA ALA A 23 3.22 -4.71 -11.91
C ALA A 23 2.41 -3.63 -11.19
N TYR A 24 1.24 -3.26 -11.73
CA TYR A 24 0.31 -2.33 -11.09
C TYR A 24 -0.24 -2.90 -9.77
N GLU A 25 -0.68 -4.17 -9.77
CA GLU A 25 -1.12 -4.83 -8.55
C GLU A 25 -0.01 -4.88 -7.49
N LEU A 26 1.21 -5.28 -7.87
CA LEU A 26 2.35 -5.30 -6.96
C LEU A 26 2.69 -3.91 -6.40
N TYR A 27 2.48 -2.84 -7.18
CA TYR A 27 2.64 -1.46 -6.71
C TYR A 27 1.57 -1.06 -5.68
N GLU A 28 0.31 -1.35 -5.99
CA GLU A 28 -0.84 -1.08 -5.11
C GLU A 28 -0.69 -1.82 -3.78
N PHE A 29 -0.36 -3.11 -3.82
CA PHE A 29 -0.09 -3.93 -2.63
C PHE A 29 1.21 -3.55 -1.90
N GLY A 30 2.04 -2.69 -2.48
CA GLY A 30 3.25 -2.17 -1.85
C GLY A 30 4.49 -3.07 -1.94
N TYR A 31 4.42 -4.17 -2.70
CA TYR A 31 5.57 -5.05 -2.98
C TYR A 31 6.62 -4.38 -3.87
N VAL A 32 6.18 -3.53 -4.81
CA VAL A 32 7.07 -2.79 -5.71
C VAL A 32 6.79 -1.30 -5.55
N ARG A 33 7.60 -0.59 -4.75
CA ARG A 33 7.55 0.88 -4.65
C ARG A 33 8.95 1.44 -4.77
N PHE A 34 9.11 2.46 -5.63
CA PHE A 34 10.41 3.00 -5.99
C PHE A 34 11.05 3.92 -4.94
N ASN A 35 10.31 4.30 -3.88
CA ASN A 35 10.74 5.34 -2.94
C ASN A 35 10.62 4.91 -1.46
N TYR A 36 11.01 3.67 -1.12
CA TYR A 36 11.16 3.29 0.28
C TYR A 36 12.55 3.67 0.81
N PRO A 37 12.64 4.47 1.89
CA PRO A 37 13.91 4.69 2.56
C PRO A 37 14.44 3.35 3.10
N SER A 38 15.75 3.13 2.97
CA SER A 38 16.39 1.93 3.50
C SER A 38 16.22 1.86 5.02
N PHE A 39 15.81 0.70 5.56
CA PHE A 39 15.82 0.45 7.01
C PHE A 39 17.24 0.46 7.61
N GLN A 40 18.29 0.31 6.79
CA GLN A 40 19.67 0.41 7.27
C GLN A 40 20.08 1.87 7.51
N GLU A 41 19.61 2.79 6.67
CA GLU A 41 19.93 4.22 6.76
C GLU A 41 18.93 4.97 7.65
N TYR A 42 17.65 4.57 7.59
CA TYR A 42 16.54 5.12 8.34
C TYR A 42 15.86 3.99 9.14
N PRO A 43 16.43 3.57 10.28
CA PRO A 43 15.93 2.41 11.04
C PRO A 43 14.64 2.68 11.82
N VAL A 44 14.27 3.95 11.98
CA VAL A 44 13.02 4.37 12.61
C VAL A 44 12.05 4.77 11.51
N GLN A 45 11.07 3.92 11.24
CA GLN A 45 10.06 4.16 10.21
C GLN A 45 8.67 3.89 10.78
N GLY A 46 7.68 4.49 10.14
CA GLY A 46 6.29 4.36 10.54
C GLY A 46 5.36 4.41 9.35
N LEU A 47 4.07 4.27 9.67
CA LEU A 47 2.98 4.30 8.70
C LEU A 47 2.24 5.64 8.77
N ASP A 48 1.63 6.06 7.68
CA ASP A 48 0.59 7.09 7.68
C ASP A 48 -0.74 6.46 7.25
N ILE A 49 -1.80 6.71 8.02
CA ILE A 49 -3.11 6.11 7.77
C ILE A 49 -4.24 7.12 7.92
N SER A 50 -5.36 6.81 7.29
CA SER A 50 -6.61 7.55 7.29
C SER A 50 -7.78 6.59 7.06
N HIS A 51 -9.00 7.10 6.88
CA HIS A 51 -10.13 6.28 6.45
C HIS A 51 -9.92 5.56 5.11
N HIS A 52 -9.01 6.03 4.24
CA HIS A 52 -8.75 5.42 2.93
C HIS A 52 -8.21 3.99 3.02
N GLN A 53 -7.53 3.64 4.12
CA GLN A 53 -7.03 2.29 4.34
C GLN A 53 -8.13 1.28 4.70
N GLY A 54 -9.34 1.73 5.03
CA GLY A 54 -10.43 0.84 5.43
C GLY A 54 -10.16 0.16 6.77
N ASN A 55 -10.50 -1.13 6.87
CA ASN A 55 -10.23 -1.92 8.08
C ASN A 55 -8.77 -2.40 8.08
N ILE A 56 -8.03 -2.10 9.15
CA ILE A 56 -6.63 -2.49 9.31
C ILE A 56 -6.57 -3.74 10.20
N ASN A 57 -5.74 -4.71 9.82
CA ASN A 57 -5.39 -5.82 10.72
C ASN A 57 -4.24 -5.38 11.63
N TRP A 58 -4.58 -4.81 12.78
CA TRP A 58 -3.60 -4.27 13.73
C TRP A 58 -2.73 -5.33 14.39
N GLU A 59 -3.23 -6.55 14.57
CA GLU A 59 -2.42 -7.64 15.12
C GLU A 59 -1.26 -7.99 14.20
N ALA A 60 -1.48 -8.00 12.88
CA ALA A 60 -0.43 -8.23 11.90
C ALA A 60 0.66 -7.15 11.90
N LEU A 61 0.39 -5.96 12.45
CA LEU A 61 1.38 -4.88 12.54
C LEU A 61 2.44 -5.14 13.62
N LYS A 62 2.16 -6.00 14.61
CA LYS A 62 3.11 -6.33 15.68
C LYS A 62 4.38 -7.03 15.15
N ASP A 63 4.27 -7.74 14.05
CA ASP A 63 5.38 -8.47 13.42
C ASP A 63 6.07 -7.65 12.31
N THR A 64 5.72 -6.37 12.16
CA THR A 64 6.30 -5.48 11.14
C THR A 64 7.52 -4.73 11.67
N PRO A 65 8.43 -4.24 10.79
CA PRO A 65 9.57 -3.43 11.22
C PRO A 65 9.21 -1.96 11.57
N TYR A 66 7.94 -1.58 11.44
CA TYR A 66 7.47 -0.21 11.73
C TYR A 66 7.31 0.02 13.23
N GLN A 67 7.56 1.25 13.67
CA GLN A 67 7.66 1.59 15.10
C GLN A 67 6.65 2.64 15.55
N PHE A 68 6.02 3.34 14.61
CA PHE A 68 5.01 4.35 14.90
C PHE A 68 3.99 4.46 13.77
N VAL A 69 2.88 5.13 14.05
CA VAL A 69 1.86 5.46 13.05
C VAL A 69 1.37 6.90 13.21
N TYR A 70 1.27 7.61 12.09
CA TYR A 70 0.52 8.86 12.01
C TYR A 70 -0.91 8.55 11.59
N ILE A 71 -1.87 9.04 12.36
CA ILE A 71 -3.29 8.81 12.11
C ILE A 71 -3.91 10.16 11.76
N LYS A 72 -4.44 10.27 10.54
CA LYS A 72 -5.13 11.47 10.09
C LYS A 72 -6.36 11.71 10.98
N ALA A 73 -6.43 12.91 11.56
CA ALA A 73 -7.56 13.33 12.38
C ALA A 73 -8.56 14.19 11.60
N THR A 74 -8.06 15.17 10.85
CA THR A 74 -8.87 16.20 10.18
C THR A 74 -8.29 16.57 8.81
N GLU A 75 -9.09 17.24 7.98
CA GLU A 75 -8.65 17.89 6.75
C GLU A 75 -9.42 19.20 6.58
N GLY A 76 -8.73 20.29 6.22
CA GLY A 76 -9.37 21.60 6.11
C GLY A 76 -10.02 22.07 7.41
N GLY A 77 -11.19 22.71 7.31
CA GLY A 77 -11.94 23.26 8.45
C GLY A 77 -13.24 22.53 8.79
N ASP A 78 -13.66 21.57 7.98
CA ASP A 78 -14.99 20.95 8.02
C ASP A 78 -14.96 19.41 7.93
N TYR A 79 -13.78 18.80 7.79
CA TYR A 79 -13.65 17.35 7.69
C TYR A 79 -12.92 16.75 8.89
N ILE A 80 -13.56 15.76 9.51
CA ILE A 80 -13.00 14.86 10.51
C ILE A 80 -12.92 13.47 9.88
N ASP A 81 -11.75 12.82 9.98
CA ASP A 81 -11.57 11.48 9.46
C ASP A 81 -12.44 10.50 10.24
N ARG A 82 -13.33 9.81 9.51
CA ARG A 82 -14.35 8.92 10.08
C ARG A 82 -13.78 7.75 10.87
N ARG A 83 -12.50 7.40 10.65
CA ARG A 83 -11.82 6.30 11.35
C ARG A 83 -10.81 6.75 12.38
N PHE A 84 -10.63 8.06 12.61
CA PHE A 84 -9.63 8.55 13.56
C PHE A 84 -9.75 7.91 14.94
N SER A 85 -10.96 7.94 15.54
CA SER A 85 -11.17 7.38 16.88
C SER A 85 -10.91 5.88 16.95
N GLU A 86 -11.32 5.14 15.92
CA GLU A 86 -11.12 3.69 15.84
C GLU A 86 -9.63 3.36 15.71
N ASN A 87 -8.95 3.99 14.74
CA ASN A 87 -7.53 3.78 14.49
C ASN A 87 -6.68 4.17 15.70
N TRP A 88 -7.03 5.26 16.38
CA TRP A 88 -6.34 5.72 17.58
C TRP A 88 -6.44 4.70 18.73
N GLN A 89 -7.63 4.16 18.97
CA GLN A 89 -7.82 3.14 20.00
C GLN A 89 -7.09 1.83 19.67
N GLN A 90 -7.11 1.41 18.40
CA GLN A 90 -6.48 0.16 17.98
C GLN A 90 -4.95 0.27 17.98
N ALA A 91 -4.37 1.42 17.62
CA ALA A 91 -2.94 1.71 17.78
C ALA A 91 -2.50 1.57 19.24
N GLN A 92 -3.22 2.22 20.16
CA GLN A 92 -2.90 2.12 21.59
C GLN A 92 -3.02 0.70 22.12
N ALA A 93 -4.00 -0.08 21.66
CA ALA A 93 -4.20 -1.46 22.08
C ALA A 93 -3.03 -2.39 21.69
N ILE A 94 -2.24 -2.02 20.68
CA ILE A 94 -1.01 -2.75 20.29
C ILE A 94 0.28 -2.09 20.80
N GLY A 95 0.18 -0.99 21.54
CA GLY A 95 1.31 -0.27 22.13
C GLY A 95 1.96 0.78 21.23
N TRP A 96 1.24 1.28 20.22
CA TRP A 96 1.67 2.35 19.31
C TRP A 96 0.99 3.68 19.61
#